data_AF-A0A9P8D8U4-F1
#
_entry.id   AF-A0A9P8D8U4-F1
#
_cell.length_a   1.000
_cell.length_b   1.000
_cell.length_c   1.000
_cell.angle_alpha   90.00
_cell.angle_beta   90.00
_cell.angle_gamma   90.00
#
_symmetry.space_group_name_H-M   'P 1'
#
loop_
_entity.id
_entity.type
_entity.pdbx_description
1 polymer ?
#
loop_
_entity_poly.entity_id
_entity_poly.type
_entity_poly.pdbx_seq_one_letter_code
_entity_poly.pdbx_strand_id
1 'polypeptide(L)'
;MLTTPDSDPAMMSQNEEDYVAIPLVDEHGRNAAGDLEVVIAVMGNTGSGKSSLIKLISGQEVEVGSGLEACTETVTAVRMDYKGVKLTLLDSPGFNDTYRSETEILKSISSFLSETYSHGFQLSGIIYLHAISNPRMEGSSRLSLRMFRKLVGDDSLSNVILSTTHWSRVSPEEGTRREADLQDKFWKDFLDKGAAMMRHTGERDSAIALIDALIDKSPVVLDIQHELVDEGKALIDTAAGSELNKELLELQHRYESDLREVRKEMDIAIRENDQRNKSELDEIRQKLDNQLADAKRNQASLRERERVASRDRQRMQSQIQMLQMAFDKEKEELKKKFDHENERLTSKLKEAQAASEQAQNSEFWSNVTDITNNFLNGFFVLLSAYARK
;
A
#
# COMPACT_ATOMS: atom_id res chain seq x y z
N MET A 1 5.70 27.40 -53.63
CA MET A 1 7.15 27.28 -53.39
C MET A 1 7.45 27.81 -52.01
N LEU A 2 7.56 26.91 -51.03
CA LEU A 2 8.18 27.14 -49.73
C LEU A 2 8.65 25.76 -49.27
N THR A 3 9.95 25.66 -49.08
CA THR A 3 10.73 24.54 -48.56
C THR A 3 10.60 24.45 -47.03
N THR A 4 10.62 23.24 -46.47
CA THR A 4 11.34 22.88 -45.24
C THR A 4 11.41 21.34 -45.10
N PRO A 5 12.43 20.79 -44.42
CA PRO A 5 12.89 19.41 -44.58
C PRO A 5 12.56 18.49 -43.39
N ASP A 6 12.65 17.19 -43.67
CA ASP A 6 12.90 16.02 -42.83
C ASP A 6 12.80 16.16 -41.30
N SER A 7 11.90 15.36 -40.72
CA SER A 7 12.01 14.90 -39.34
C SER A 7 11.99 13.36 -39.34
N ASP A 8 13.09 12.80 -38.84
CA ASP A 8 13.38 11.37 -38.73
C ASP A 8 12.33 10.60 -37.91
N PRO A 9 11.92 9.39 -38.35
CA PRO A 9 11.05 8.49 -37.58
C PRO A 9 11.93 7.56 -36.72
N ALA A 10 12.48 8.07 -35.61
CA ALA A 10 13.26 7.25 -34.70
C ALA A 10 13.18 7.76 -33.25
N MET A 11 11.99 7.75 -32.64
CA MET A 11 11.80 7.77 -31.18
C MET A 11 10.38 7.31 -30.79
N MET A 12 9.99 6.11 -31.22
CA MET A 12 8.81 5.44 -30.66
C MET A 12 9.12 3.96 -30.46
N SER A 13 9.77 3.66 -29.35
CA SER A 13 9.55 2.44 -28.59
C SER A 13 10.40 2.52 -27.32
N GLN A 14 9.76 2.54 -26.15
CA GLN A 14 9.82 1.42 -25.21
C GLN A 14 9.05 1.78 -23.93
N ASN A 15 7.96 1.04 -23.74
CA ASN A 15 7.38 0.61 -22.46
C ASN A 15 6.76 1.68 -21.55
N GLU A 16 5.57 2.15 -21.95
CA GLU A 16 4.50 2.41 -20.97
C GLU A 16 3.70 1.11 -20.83
N GLU A 17 4.17 0.21 -19.96
CA GLU A 17 3.34 -0.91 -19.51
C GLU A 17 2.21 -0.34 -18.63
N ASP A 18 0.99 -0.79 -18.93
CA ASP A 18 -0.24 -0.53 -18.20
C ASP A 18 -0.05 -0.70 -16.69
N TYR A 19 0.09 0.40 -15.94
CA TYR A 19 0.01 0.39 -14.48
C TYR A 19 -1.46 0.26 -14.05
N VAL A 20 -2.01 -0.94 -14.21
CA VAL A 20 -3.03 -1.42 -13.28
C VAL A 20 -2.27 -1.70 -11.99
N ALA A 21 -2.69 -1.11 -10.87
CA ALA A 21 -2.16 -1.46 -9.55
C ALA A 21 -2.54 -2.91 -9.25
N ILE A 22 -1.75 -3.86 -9.75
CA ILE A 22 -1.87 -5.27 -9.42
C ILE A 22 -1.51 -5.38 -7.95
N PRO A 23 -2.38 -5.96 -7.11
CA PRO A 23 -2.04 -6.22 -5.73
C PRO A 23 -0.72 -6.95 -5.64
N LEU A 24 0.21 -6.43 -4.83
CA LEU A 24 1.45 -7.13 -4.57
C LEU A 24 1.18 -8.50 -3.94
N VAL A 25 0.04 -8.60 -3.24
CA VAL A 25 -0.55 -9.82 -2.70
C VAL A 25 -2.08 -9.76 -2.83
N ASP A 26 -2.68 -10.83 -3.31
CA ASP A 26 -4.14 -11.02 -3.33
C ASP A 26 -4.71 -11.29 -1.92
N GLU A 27 -6.03 -11.45 -1.82
CA GLU A 27 -6.75 -11.78 -0.57
C GLU A 27 -6.30 -13.09 0.10
N HIS A 28 -5.55 -13.93 -0.63
CA HIS A 28 -4.98 -15.18 -0.14
C HIS A 28 -3.49 -15.04 0.20
N GLY A 29 -2.94 -13.81 0.15
CA GLY A 29 -1.53 -13.54 0.41
C GLY A 29 -0.61 -14.01 -0.71
N ARG A 30 -1.07 -14.07 -1.96
CA ARG A 30 -0.26 -14.51 -3.10
C ARG A 30 0.12 -13.37 -4.02
N ASN A 31 1.39 -13.31 -4.41
CA ASN A 31 1.89 -12.28 -5.31
C ASN A 31 1.58 -12.55 -6.78
N ALA A 32 2.01 -11.65 -7.66
CA ALA A 32 1.78 -11.77 -9.10
C ALA A 32 2.37 -13.05 -9.74
N ALA A 33 3.35 -13.70 -9.09
CA ALA A 33 3.90 -14.98 -9.51
C ALA A 33 3.12 -16.19 -8.97
N GLY A 34 2.14 -15.95 -8.09
CA GLY A 34 1.35 -16.98 -7.39
C GLY A 34 2.00 -17.51 -6.12
N ASP A 35 3.14 -16.95 -5.70
CA ASP A 35 3.87 -17.33 -4.50
C ASP A 35 3.28 -16.66 -3.25
N LEU A 36 3.34 -17.34 -2.10
CA LEU A 36 2.92 -16.73 -0.84
C LEU A 36 3.88 -15.59 -0.46
N GLU A 37 3.31 -14.41 -0.23
CA GLU A 37 4.02 -13.23 0.19
C GLU A 37 3.33 -12.61 1.43
N VAL A 38 4.15 -12.24 2.40
CA VAL A 38 3.72 -11.67 3.69
C VAL A 38 4.21 -10.24 3.74
N VAL A 39 3.30 -9.29 3.93
CA VAL A 39 3.61 -7.87 3.96
C VAL A 39 3.44 -7.34 5.38
N ILE A 40 4.53 -6.85 5.98
CA ILE A 40 4.54 -6.33 7.35
C ILE A 40 4.94 -4.86 7.33
N ALA A 41 4.08 -4.00 7.87
CA ALA A 41 4.39 -2.59 8.08
C ALA A 41 5.06 -2.37 9.43
N VAL A 42 6.15 -1.59 9.46
CA VAL A 42 6.79 -1.15 10.70
C VAL A 42 6.46 0.31 10.93
N MET A 43 5.81 0.58 12.06
CA MET A 43 5.25 1.86 12.44
C MET A 43 5.77 2.30 13.80
N GLY A 44 5.67 3.59 14.10
CA GLY A 44 6.06 4.16 15.40
C GLY A 44 6.62 5.56 15.28
N ASN A 45 6.74 6.21 16.43
CA ASN A 45 7.28 7.56 16.57
C ASN A 45 8.68 7.70 15.94
N THR A 46 9.09 8.92 15.61
CA THR A 46 10.46 9.18 15.15
C THR A 46 11.45 8.75 16.24
N GLY A 47 12.52 8.06 15.84
CA GLY A 47 13.52 7.54 16.78
C GLY A 47 13.09 6.31 17.58
N SER A 48 11.98 5.64 17.26
CA SER A 48 11.56 4.38 17.91
C SER A 48 12.36 3.14 17.49
N GLY A 49 13.21 3.24 16.47
CA GLY A 49 14.06 2.14 15.99
C GLY A 49 13.53 1.36 14.78
N LYS A 50 12.57 1.89 14.01
CA LYS A 50 11.96 1.24 12.83
C LYS A 50 13.00 0.76 11.80
N SER A 51 13.79 1.67 11.25
CA SER A 51 14.81 1.33 10.25
C SER A 51 15.91 0.43 10.83
N SER A 52 16.22 0.56 12.13
CA SER A 52 17.16 -0.35 12.82
C SER A 52 16.60 -1.77 12.93
N LEU A 53 15.31 -1.91 13.25
CA LEU A 53 14.63 -3.21 13.28
C LEU A 53 14.66 -3.87 11.89
N ILE A 54 14.30 -3.12 10.84
CA ILE A 54 14.31 -3.63 9.46
C ILE A 54 15.73 -4.07 9.06
N LYS A 55 16.75 -3.28 9.38
CA LYS A 55 18.16 -3.63 9.14
C LYS A 55 18.57 -4.92 9.87
N LEU A 56 18.13 -5.12 11.12
CA LEU A 56 18.41 -6.33 11.88
C LEU A 56 17.76 -7.57 11.25
N ILE A 57 16.54 -7.44 10.73
CA ILE A 57 15.81 -8.54 10.09
C ILE A 57 16.43 -8.89 8.73
N SER A 58 16.61 -7.88 7.86
CA SER A 58 17.10 -8.10 6.50
C SER A 58 18.58 -8.49 6.45
N GLY A 59 19.39 -8.00 7.40
CA GLY A 59 20.85 -8.13 7.35
C GLY A 59 21.51 -7.37 6.19
N GLN A 60 20.74 -6.59 5.43
CA GLN A 60 21.22 -5.74 4.36
C GLN A 60 21.36 -4.30 4.88
N GLU A 61 22.38 -3.56 4.42
CA GLU A 61 22.23 -2.11 4.43
C GLU A 61 21.04 -1.80 3.53
N VAL A 62 20.11 -0.96 4.00
CA VAL A 62 18.87 -0.66 3.28
C VAL A 62 19.26 0.01 1.95
N GLU A 63 19.46 -0.79 0.90
CA GLU A 63 19.59 -0.28 -0.45
C GLU A 63 18.21 0.18 -0.86
N VAL A 64 18.12 1.49 -1.14
CA VAL A 64 16.95 2.15 -1.68
C VAL A 64 16.60 1.46 -3.00
N GLY A 65 15.62 0.58 -2.97
CA GLY A 65 15.02 0.03 -4.19
C GLY A 65 14.46 1.17 -5.01
N SER A 66 15.05 1.40 -6.18
CA SER A 66 14.64 2.41 -7.15
C SER A 66 13.23 2.09 -7.66
N GLY A 67 12.23 2.80 -7.14
CA GLY A 67 10.88 2.77 -7.68
C GLY A 67 9.87 3.38 -6.71
N LEU A 68 9.63 4.69 -6.86
CA LEU A 68 8.36 5.43 -6.67
C LEU A 68 8.67 6.89 -6.35
N GLU A 69 9.03 7.65 -7.39
CA GLU A 69 8.92 9.11 -7.34
C GLU A 69 7.44 9.50 -7.48
N ALA A 70 6.86 10.07 -6.43
CA ALA A 70 6.34 11.44 -6.47
C ALA A 70 5.83 11.89 -5.09
N CYS A 71 6.59 12.79 -4.48
CA CYS A 71 6.21 13.72 -3.41
C CYS A 71 5.87 13.13 -2.03
N THR A 72 6.60 13.60 -1.01
CA THR A 72 6.54 13.31 0.43
C THR A 72 7.18 11.99 0.91
N GLU A 73 7.84 12.07 2.08
CA GLU A 73 8.66 11.05 2.78
C GLU A 73 8.49 9.60 2.28
N THR A 74 9.47 9.11 1.51
CA THR A 74 9.40 7.84 0.76
C THR A 74 9.25 6.62 1.67
N VAL A 75 8.14 5.89 1.53
CA VAL A 75 7.98 4.53 2.06
C VAL A 75 9.08 3.64 1.46
N THR A 76 9.85 2.98 2.32
CA THR A 76 10.92 2.08 1.86
C THR A 76 10.46 0.64 2.04
N ALA A 77 10.46 -0.15 0.95
CA ALA A 77 10.12 -1.57 1.00
C ALA A 77 11.40 -2.43 0.90
N VAL A 78 11.54 -3.40 1.80
CA VAL A 78 12.61 -4.39 1.78
C VAL A 78 12.00 -5.76 1.57
N ARG A 79 12.35 -6.44 0.47
CA ARG A 79 11.88 -7.79 0.15
C ARG A 79 12.95 -8.83 0.41
N MET A 80 12.58 -9.95 1.00
CA MET A 80 13.50 -11.05 1.29
C MET A 80 12.78 -12.40 1.31
N ASP A 81 13.52 -13.49 1.12
CA ASP A 81 13.03 -14.84 1.38
C ASP A 81 13.16 -15.15 2.87
N TYR A 82 12.08 -15.60 3.50
CA TYR A 82 12.07 -15.98 4.91
C TYR A 82 11.23 -17.23 5.11
N LYS A 83 11.84 -18.31 5.63
CA LYS A 83 11.16 -19.62 5.89
C LYS A 83 10.34 -20.17 4.71
N GLY A 84 10.77 -19.90 3.47
CA GLY A 84 10.10 -20.39 2.26
C GLY A 84 8.92 -19.54 1.79
N VAL A 85 8.72 -18.36 2.38
CA VAL A 85 7.75 -17.35 1.94
C VAL A 85 8.48 -16.06 1.54
N LYS A 86 7.89 -15.28 0.64
CA LYS A 86 8.37 -13.93 0.36
C LYS A 86 7.93 -13.02 1.50
N LEU A 87 8.86 -12.27 2.08
CA LEU A 87 8.58 -11.31 3.14
C LEU A 87 8.90 -9.91 2.63
N THR A 88 7.93 -9.01 2.71
CA THR A 88 8.08 -7.59 2.41
C THR A 88 7.89 -6.77 3.67
N LEU A 89 8.92 -6.02 4.06
CA LEU A 89 8.90 -5.09 5.19
C LEU A 89 8.75 -3.67 4.68
N LEU A 90 7.74 -2.96 5.15
CA LEU A 90 7.50 -1.56 4.80
C LEU A 90 7.98 -0.66 5.95
N ASP A 91 9.00 0.15 5.71
CA ASP A 91 9.43 1.21 6.64
C ASP A 91 8.51 2.43 6.48
N SER A 92 7.79 2.77 7.54
CA SER A 92 7.01 4.01 7.57
C SER A 92 7.90 5.19 7.92
N PRO A 93 7.66 6.39 7.36
CA PRO A 93 8.16 7.61 7.96
C PRO A 93 7.77 7.70 9.44
N GLY A 94 8.64 8.28 10.27
CA GLY A 94 8.32 8.56 11.66
C GLY A 94 7.23 9.63 11.75
N PHE A 95 6.08 9.28 12.31
CA PHE A 95 4.93 10.19 12.33
C PHE A 95 4.87 11.10 13.56
N ASN A 96 5.69 10.87 14.60
CA ASN A 96 5.74 11.74 15.78
C ASN A 96 7.10 12.42 15.87
N ASP A 97 7.18 13.62 15.31
CA ASP A 97 8.26 14.57 15.51
C ASP A 97 7.73 15.73 16.36
N THR A 98 8.56 16.30 17.23
CA THR A 98 8.20 17.34 18.19
C THR A 98 7.66 18.61 17.51
N TYR A 99 7.92 18.76 16.21
CA TYR A 99 7.50 19.88 15.38
C TYR A 99 6.26 19.61 14.53
N ARG A 100 5.73 18.38 14.49
CA ARG A 100 4.57 18.02 13.68
C ARG A 100 3.27 18.23 14.45
N SER A 101 2.30 18.84 13.78
CA SER A 101 0.92 18.94 14.25
C SER A 101 0.23 17.58 14.23
N GLU A 102 -0.72 17.35 15.15
CA GLU A 102 -1.52 16.10 15.23
C GLU A 102 -2.17 15.71 13.89
N THR A 103 -2.49 16.73 13.09
CA THR A 103 -3.03 16.61 11.74
C THR A 103 -2.02 16.10 10.72
N GLU A 104 -0.76 16.47 10.83
CA GLU A 104 0.32 15.94 9.98
C GLU A 104 0.64 14.49 10.36
N ILE A 105 0.54 14.15 11.64
CA ILE A 105 0.67 12.76 12.11
C ILE A 105 -0.40 11.88 11.47
N LEU A 106 -1.67 12.27 11.58
CA LEU A 106 -2.78 11.52 10.98
C LEU A 106 -2.59 11.37 9.48
N LYS A 107 -2.23 12.46 8.80
CA LYS A 107 -1.99 12.46 7.36
C LYS A 107 -0.84 11.52 6.98
N SER A 108 0.26 11.53 7.71
CA SER A 108 1.41 10.65 7.45
C SER A 108 1.04 9.18 7.59
N ILE A 109 0.36 8.79 8.68
CA ILE A 109 -0.06 7.39 8.89
C ILE A 109 -1.09 6.97 7.84
N SER A 110 -2.05 7.84 7.54
CA SER A 110 -3.12 7.53 6.59
C SER A 110 -2.60 7.46 5.16
N SER A 111 -1.75 8.39 4.74
CA SER A 111 -1.06 8.33 3.45
C SER A 111 -0.28 7.03 3.31
N PHE A 112 0.51 6.66 4.31
CA PHE A 112 1.25 5.40 4.30
C PHE A 112 0.32 4.18 4.13
N LEU A 113 -0.75 4.08 4.93
CA LEU A 113 -1.67 2.94 4.89
C LEU A 113 -2.51 2.88 3.61
N SER A 114 -2.91 4.04 3.08
CA SER A 114 -3.68 4.15 1.84
C SER A 114 -2.83 3.94 0.61
N GLU A 115 -1.60 4.45 0.56
CA GLU A 115 -0.68 4.17 -0.55
C GLU A 115 -0.34 2.69 -0.61
N THR A 116 -0.15 2.05 0.54
CA THR A 116 0.00 0.60 0.64
C THR A 116 -1.20 -0.11 -0.01
N TYR A 117 -2.44 0.31 0.27
CA TYR A 117 -3.62 -0.31 -0.35
C TYR A 117 -3.83 0.04 -1.84
N SER A 118 -3.55 1.28 -2.25
CA SER A 118 -3.78 1.71 -3.64
C SER A 118 -2.84 1.05 -4.62
N HIS A 119 -1.68 0.61 -4.15
CA HIS A 119 -0.74 -0.25 -4.90
C HIS A 119 -1.00 -1.75 -4.63
N GLY A 120 -2.13 -2.06 -3.98
CA GLY A 120 -2.65 -3.38 -3.66
C GLY A 120 -1.76 -4.22 -2.74
N PHE A 121 -1.05 -3.60 -1.81
CA PHE A 121 -0.46 -4.30 -0.69
C PHE A 121 -1.54 -4.49 0.39
N GLN A 122 -1.99 -5.72 0.59
CA GLN A 122 -2.72 -6.09 1.80
C GLN A 122 -1.72 -6.42 2.90
N LEU A 123 -1.92 -5.84 4.08
CA LEU A 123 -1.00 -6.03 5.20
C LEU A 123 -1.32 -7.33 5.93
N SER A 124 -0.33 -8.22 6.02
CA SER A 124 -0.37 -9.40 6.87
C SER A 124 -0.10 -9.05 8.33
N GLY A 125 0.62 -7.96 8.60
CA GLY A 125 0.85 -7.51 9.96
C GLY A 125 1.35 -6.09 10.09
N ILE A 126 1.21 -5.54 11.30
CA ILE A 126 1.74 -4.23 11.66
C ILE A 126 2.53 -4.35 12.95
N ILE A 127 3.77 -3.88 12.94
CA ILE A 127 4.60 -3.76 14.14
C ILE A 127 4.63 -2.29 14.54
N TYR A 128 3.99 -1.94 15.65
CA TYR A 128 4.03 -0.60 16.24
C TYR A 128 5.13 -0.53 17.30
N LEU A 129 6.14 0.29 17.07
CA LEU A 129 7.29 0.47 17.96
C LEU A 129 7.11 1.65 18.91
N HIS A 130 7.35 1.39 20.19
CA HIS A 130 7.43 2.40 21.23
C HIS A 130 8.74 2.31 22.01
N ALA A 131 9.51 3.40 22.03
CA ALA A 131 10.75 3.47 22.80
C ALA A 131 10.45 3.55 24.30
N ILE A 132 10.80 2.52 25.07
CA ILE A 132 10.59 2.47 26.52
C ILE A 132 11.40 3.54 27.27
N SER A 133 12.45 4.07 26.62
CA SER A 133 13.26 5.18 27.12
C SER A 133 12.49 6.48 27.27
N ASN A 134 11.35 6.64 26.58
CA ASN A 134 10.54 7.84 26.66
C ASN A 134 9.86 7.90 28.04
N PRO A 135 10.16 8.93 28.86
CA PRO A 135 9.77 8.94 30.28
C PRO A 135 8.26 9.10 30.50
N ARG A 136 7.51 9.56 29.49
CA ARG A 136 6.07 9.74 29.54
C ARG A 136 5.45 9.49 28.17
N MET A 137 4.27 8.89 28.15
CA MET A 137 3.39 8.98 27.00
C MET A 137 2.70 10.34 27.01
N GLU A 138 3.25 11.29 26.26
CA GLU A 138 2.73 12.64 26.08
C GLU A 138 1.33 12.64 25.42
N GLY A 139 0.60 13.75 25.55
CA GLY A 139 -0.76 13.88 25.01
C GLY A 139 -0.84 13.59 23.51
N SER A 140 0.14 14.08 22.74
CA SER A 140 0.30 13.80 21.31
C SER A 140 0.45 12.30 21.02
N SER A 141 1.30 11.58 21.77
CA SER A 141 1.51 10.13 21.61
C SER A 141 0.25 9.32 21.91
N ARG A 142 -0.56 9.74 22.89
CA ARG A 142 -1.84 9.10 23.20
C ARG A 142 -2.84 9.29 22.07
N LEU A 143 -2.93 10.51 21.53
CA LEU A 143 -3.80 10.78 20.39
C LEU A 143 -3.36 9.99 19.16
N SER A 144 -2.06 9.96 18.84
CA SER A 144 -1.51 9.16 17.74
C SER A 144 -1.86 7.68 17.87
N LEU A 145 -1.77 7.13 19.08
CA LEU A 145 -2.13 5.74 19.34
C LEU A 145 -3.63 5.48 19.17
N ARG A 146 -4.50 6.38 19.65
CA ARG A 146 -5.95 6.29 19.42
C ARG A 146 -6.31 6.39 17.94
N MET A 147 -5.68 7.32 17.21
CA MET A 147 -5.86 7.44 15.76
C MET A 147 -5.39 6.17 15.06
N PHE A 148 -4.21 5.64 15.41
CA PHE A 148 -3.70 4.38 14.87
C PHE A 148 -4.70 3.24 15.03
N ARG A 149 -5.31 3.07 16.21
CA ARG A 149 -6.36 2.06 16.42
C ARG A 149 -7.54 2.25 15.47
N LYS A 150 -8.01 3.49 15.30
CA LYS A 150 -9.12 3.82 14.38
C LYS A 150 -8.77 3.58 12.92
N LEU A 151 -7.50 3.76 12.54
CA LEU A 151 -7.05 3.50 11.18
C LEU A 151 -6.95 1.99 10.88
N VAL A 152 -6.48 1.21 11.85
CA VAL A 152 -6.36 -0.25 11.72
C VAL A 152 -7.72 -0.93 11.75
N GLY A 153 -8.60 -0.50 12.66
CA GLY A 153 -9.89 -1.14 12.92
C GLY A 153 -9.78 -2.24 13.96
N ASP A 154 -10.82 -2.37 14.80
CA ASP A 154 -10.83 -3.27 15.96
C ASP A 154 -10.71 -4.75 15.55
N ASP A 155 -11.26 -5.13 14.39
CA ASP A 155 -11.27 -6.51 13.90
C ASP A 155 -9.90 -6.95 13.35
N SER A 156 -9.09 -5.98 12.93
CA SER A 156 -7.75 -6.20 12.35
C SER A 156 -6.62 -6.11 13.39
N LEU A 157 -6.94 -5.85 14.66
CA LEU A 157 -5.94 -5.73 15.73
C LEU A 157 -5.20 -7.03 16.04
N SER A 158 -5.75 -8.19 15.67
CA SER A 158 -5.08 -9.48 15.84
C SER A 158 -3.83 -9.67 14.97
N ASN A 159 -3.61 -8.76 14.00
CA ASN A 159 -2.44 -8.68 13.13
C ASN A 159 -1.47 -7.58 13.58
N VAL A 160 -1.70 -6.96 14.74
CA VAL A 160 -0.85 -5.90 15.30
C VAL A 160 0.03 -6.47 16.42
N ILE A 161 1.32 -6.15 16.36
CA ILE A 161 2.26 -6.30 17.47
C ILE A 161 2.65 -4.92 17.99
N LEU A 162 2.37 -4.69 19.28
CA LEU A 162 2.87 -3.55 20.02
C LEU A 162 4.21 -3.93 20.64
N SER A 163 5.30 -3.37 20.10
CA SER A 163 6.65 -3.75 20.50
C SER A 163 7.39 -2.62 21.20
N THR A 164 8.00 -2.92 22.34
CA THR A 164 8.81 -1.96 23.11
C THR A 164 10.28 -2.06 22.71
N THR A 165 10.92 -0.91 22.45
CA THR A 165 12.34 -0.82 22.03
C THR A 165 13.17 -0.01 23.01
N HIS A 166 14.49 0.11 22.78
CA HIS A 166 15.42 0.94 23.56
C HIS A 166 15.59 0.52 25.03
N TRP A 167 15.44 -0.78 25.31
CA TRP A 167 15.63 -1.36 26.65
C TRP A 167 17.03 -1.11 27.24
N SER A 168 18.07 -0.99 26.40
CA SER A 168 19.43 -0.66 26.82
C SER A 168 19.61 0.77 27.38
N ARG A 169 18.61 1.65 27.23
CA ARG A 169 18.66 3.05 27.67
C ARG A 169 17.98 3.31 29.02
N VAL A 170 17.41 2.29 29.65
CA VAL A 170 16.71 2.39 30.94
C VAL A 170 17.18 1.29 31.88
N SER A 171 16.99 1.47 33.19
CA SER A 171 17.20 0.37 34.12
C SER A 171 16.11 -0.70 33.93
N PRO A 172 16.39 -1.99 34.24
CA PRO A 172 15.40 -3.05 34.14
C PRO A 172 14.12 -2.79 34.95
N GLU A 173 14.25 -2.19 36.14
CA GLU A 173 13.14 -1.86 37.03
C GLU A 173 12.26 -0.77 36.42
N GLU A 174 12.89 0.29 35.91
CA GLU A 174 12.19 1.41 35.28
C GLU A 174 11.49 0.97 33.99
N GLY A 175 12.18 0.19 33.16
CA GLY A 175 11.61 -0.35 31.93
C GLY A 175 10.41 -1.26 32.21
N THR A 176 10.52 -2.15 33.21
CA THR A 176 9.41 -3.04 33.59
C THR A 176 8.22 -2.26 34.12
N ARG A 177 8.45 -1.22 34.94
CA ARG A 177 7.38 -0.34 35.43
C ARG A 177 6.67 0.38 34.29
N ARG A 178 7.42 0.95 33.34
CA ARG A 178 6.85 1.64 32.17
C ARG A 178 6.11 0.69 31.26
N GLU A 179 6.60 -0.53 31.11
CA GLU A 179 5.94 -1.55 30.31
C GLU A 179 4.60 -1.96 30.93
N ALA A 180 4.55 -2.13 32.25
CA ALA A 180 3.28 -2.37 32.95
C ALA A 180 2.30 -1.20 32.75
N ASP A 181 2.77 0.05 32.84
CA ASP A 181 1.94 1.22 32.52
C ASP A 181 1.44 1.23 31.07
N LEU A 182 2.27 0.82 30.10
CA LEU A 182 1.86 0.65 28.71
C LEU A 182 0.75 -0.40 28.60
N GLN A 183 0.99 -1.60 29.14
CA GLN A 183 0.07 -2.72 29.11
C GLN A 183 -1.28 -2.38 29.75
N ASP A 184 -1.29 -1.82 30.95
CA ASP A 184 -2.49 -1.68 31.77
C ASP A 184 -3.33 -0.45 31.40
N LYS A 185 -2.72 0.60 30.86
CA LYS A 185 -3.40 1.88 30.61
C LYS A 185 -3.54 2.21 29.14
N PHE A 186 -2.48 2.04 28.36
CA PHE A 186 -2.42 2.59 27.00
C PHE A 186 -2.69 1.55 25.92
N TRP A 187 -2.23 0.33 26.13
CA TRP A 187 -2.33 -0.78 25.19
C TRP A 187 -3.44 -1.75 25.55
N LYS A 188 -4.02 -1.63 26.74
CA LYS A 188 -5.11 -2.49 27.22
C LYS A 188 -6.19 -2.76 26.16
N ASP A 189 -6.73 -1.71 25.56
CA ASP A 189 -7.77 -1.84 24.53
C ASP A 189 -7.32 -2.62 23.29
N PHE A 190 -6.04 -2.53 22.93
CA PHE A 190 -5.48 -3.29 21.81
C PHE A 190 -5.34 -4.77 22.17
N LEU A 191 -4.81 -5.04 23.37
CA LEU A 191 -4.60 -6.39 23.87
C LEU A 191 -5.92 -7.13 24.09
N ASP A 192 -6.92 -6.44 24.64
CA ASP A 192 -8.28 -6.95 24.82
C ASP A 192 -8.95 -7.30 23.47
N LYS A 193 -8.43 -6.74 22.35
CA LYS A 193 -8.88 -6.99 20.97
C LYS A 193 -7.94 -7.90 20.17
N GLY A 194 -6.98 -8.53 20.83
CA GLY A 194 -6.15 -9.59 20.24
C GLY A 194 -4.80 -9.14 19.68
N ALA A 195 -4.42 -7.86 19.82
CA ALA A 195 -3.05 -7.44 19.53
C ALA A 195 -2.06 -8.14 20.48
N ALA A 196 -0.85 -8.41 19.99
CA ALA A 196 0.21 -8.97 20.81
C ALA A 196 1.14 -7.88 21.35
N MET A 197 1.75 -8.14 22.51
CA MET A 197 2.76 -7.27 23.10
C MET A 197 4.09 -8.02 23.21
N MET A 198 5.18 -7.43 22.70
CA MET A 198 6.51 -8.06 22.69
C MET A 198 7.62 -7.07 23.02
N ARG A 199 8.74 -7.55 23.57
CA ARG A 199 9.95 -6.73 23.79
C ARG A 199 10.93 -6.94 22.64
N HIS A 200 11.41 -5.85 22.04
CA HIS A 200 12.55 -5.87 21.13
C HIS A 200 13.79 -5.36 21.86
N THR A 201 14.75 -6.25 22.11
CA THR A 201 15.94 -5.96 22.93
C THR A 201 17.02 -5.19 22.17
N GLY A 202 16.83 -4.95 20.86
CA GLY A 202 17.85 -4.43 19.96
C GLY A 202 18.72 -5.50 19.31
N GLU A 203 18.46 -6.78 19.64
CA GLU A 203 19.17 -7.93 19.08
C GLU A 203 18.35 -8.59 17.96
N ARG A 204 19.05 -9.25 17.03
CA ARG A 204 18.44 -9.92 15.88
C ARG A 204 17.40 -10.97 16.28
N ASP A 205 17.67 -11.76 17.32
CA ASP A 205 16.74 -12.81 17.77
C ASP A 205 15.38 -12.24 18.16
N SER A 206 15.37 -11.12 18.88
CA SER A 206 14.13 -10.44 19.26
C SER A 206 13.41 -9.80 18.07
N ALA A 207 14.16 -9.38 17.03
CA ALA A 207 13.58 -8.87 15.80
C ALA A 207 12.91 -9.97 14.98
N ILE A 208 13.57 -11.12 14.86
CA ILE A 208 13.05 -12.29 14.16
C ILE A 208 11.81 -12.86 14.87
N ALA A 209 11.79 -12.84 16.21
CA ALA A 209 10.61 -13.27 16.97
C ALA A 209 9.34 -12.47 16.62
N LEU A 210 9.46 -11.16 16.30
CA LEU A 210 8.33 -10.34 15.86
C LEU A 210 7.79 -10.81 14.51
N ILE A 211 8.70 -11.19 13.59
CA ILE A 211 8.33 -11.70 12.26
C ILE A 211 7.68 -13.07 12.39
N ASP A 212 8.24 -13.95 13.21
CA ASP A 212 7.69 -15.29 13.45
C ASP A 212 6.26 -15.26 14.01
N ALA A 213 5.91 -14.22 14.79
CA ALA A 213 4.55 -14.04 15.30
C ALA A 213 3.55 -13.56 14.23
N LEU A 214 4.01 -13.04 13.10
CA LEU A 214 3.17 -12.49 12.02
C LEU A 214 3.22 -13.31 10.72
N ILE A 215 4.20 -14.20 10.55
CA ILE A 215 4.45 -14.86 9.26
C ILE A 215 3.30 -15.75 8.80
N ASP A 216 2.56 -16.36 9.73
CA ASP A 216 1.43 -17.25 9.45
C ASP A 216 0.07 -16.52 9.46
N LYS A 217 0.07 -15.18 9.55
CA LYS A 217 -1.15 -14.38 9.59
C LYS A 217 -1.67 -14.11 8.18
N SER A 218 -2.97 -14.31 7.99
CA SER A 218 -3.66 -13.92 6.76
C SER A 218 -3.69 -12.40 6.61
N PRO A 219 -3.60 -11.87 5.37
CA PRO A 219 -3.76 -10.44 5.12
C PRO A 219 -5.09 -9.90 5.66
N VAL A 220 -5.07 -8.68 6.17
CA VAL A 220 -6.25 -7.97 6.66
C VAL A 220 -6.44 -6.65 5.93
N VAL A 221 -7.70 -6.29 5.70
CA VAL A 221 -8.08 -4.97 5.21
C VAL A 221 -8.28 -4.06 6.43
N LEU A 222 -7.66 -2.89 6.40
CA LEU A 222 -7.77 -1.92 7.48
C LEU A 222 -8.97 -1.00 7.27
N ASP A 223 -9.57 -0.50 8.36
CA ASP A 223 -10.71 0.43 8.30
C ASP A 223 -10.39 1.66 7.42
N ILE A 224 -9.19 2.22 7.54
CA ILE A 224 -8.80 3.39 6.74
C ILE A 224 -8.78 3.09 5.23
N GLN A 225 -8.46 1.86 4.84
CA GLN A 225 -8.39 1.45 3.45
C GLN A 225 -9.82 1.35 2.88
N HIS A 226 -10.72 0.72 3.63
CA HIS A 226 -12.14 0.68 3.29
C HIS A 226 -12.75 2.09 3.22
N GLU A 227 -12.49 2.95 4.20
CA GLU A 227 -13.05 4.30 4.24
C GLU A 227 -12.54 5.20 3.11
N LEU A 228 -11.24 5.20 2.82
CA LEU A 228 -10.66 6.11 1.82
C LEU A 228 -10.77 5.60 0.38
N VAL A 229 -10.77 4.28 0.17
CA VAL A 229 -10.70 3.69 -1.17
C VAL A 229 -12.05 3.10 -1.58
N ASP A 230 -12.67 2.28 -0.72
CA ASP A 230 -13.92 1.61 -1.07
C ASP A 230 -15.14 2.55 -0.91
N GLU A 231 -15.19 3.32 0.18
CA GLU A 231 -16.24 4.32 0.42
C GLU A 231 -15.93 5.70 -0.17
N GLY A 232 -14.67 5.95 -0.55
CA GLY A 232 -14.24 7.22 -1.13
C GLY A 232 -14.39 8.44 -0.20
N LYS A 233 -14.33 8.23 1.13
CA LYS A 233 -14.36 9.32 2.12
C LYS A 233 -13.11 10.20 2.00
N ALA A 234 -13.24 11.47 2.39
CA ALA A 234 -12.07 12.31 2.64
C ALA A 234 -11.42 11.93 3.97
N LEU A 235 -10.11 12.17 4.15
CA LEU A 235 -9.40 11.81 5.38
C LEU A 235 -10.06 12.38 6.64
N ILE A 236 -10.58 13.60 6.56
CA ILE A 236 -11.24 14.26 7.71
C ILE A 236 -12.58 13.62 8.09
N ASP A 237 -13.22 12.90 7.16
CA ASP A 237 -14.52 12.26 7.34
C ASP A 237 -14.40 10.77 7.75
N THR A 238 -13.17 10.25 7.82
CA THR A 238 -12.85 8.91 8.34
C THR A 238 -13.09 8.82 9.85
N ALA A 239 -13.14 7.60 10.39
CA ALA A 239 -13.25 7.39 11.83
C ALA A 239 -12.08 8.05 12.60
N ALA A 240 -10.86 7.94 12.08
CA ALA A 240 -9.68 8.55 12.68
C ALA A 240 -9.66 10.08 12.52
N GLY A 241 -10.07 10.59 11.35
CA GLY A 241 -10.20 12.03 11.08
C GLY A 241 -11.26 12.70 11.95
N SER A 242 -12.38 12.03 12.16
CA SER A 242 -13.46 12.49 13.04
C SER A 242 -13.00 12.58 14.50
N GLU A 243 -12.23 11.60 14.98
CA GLU A 243 -11.66 11.60 16.34
C GLU A 243 -10.67 12.75 16.53
N LEU A 244 -9.75 12.95 15.57
CA LEU A 244 -8.84 14.09 15.58
C LEU A 244 -9.59 15.42 15.57
N ASN A 245 -10.61 15.54 14.71
CA ASN A 245 -11.39 16.75 14.60
C ASN A 245 -12.12 17.09 15.91
N LYS A 246 -12.58 16.06 16.65
CA LYS A 246 -13.18 16.24 17.97
C LYS A 246 -12.16 16.81 18.97
N GLU A 247 -10.97 16.24 19.04
CA GLU A 247 -9.91 16.72 19.94
C GLU A 247 -9.44 18.15 19.61
N LEU A 248 -9.36 18.50 18.32
CA LEU A 248 -9.07 19.87 17.89
C LEU A 248 -10.16 20.86 18.34
N LEU A 249 -11.44 20.47 18.25
CA LEU A 249 -12.56 21.30 18.73
C LEU A 249 -12.55 21.44 20.25
N GLU A 250 -12.26 20.38 21.00
CA GLU A 250 -12.12 20.42 22.45
C GLU A 250 -10.95 21.33 22.88
N LEU A 251 -9.83 21.27 22.17
CA LEU A 251 -8.70 22.18 22.39
C LEU A 251 -9.08 23.65 22.14
N GLN A 252 -9.81 23.94 21.06
CA GLN A 252 -10.30 25.29 20.79
C GLN A 252 -11.23 25.80 21.91
N HIS A 253 -12.14 24.95 22.39
CA HIS A 253 -13.03 25.32 23.49
C HIS A 253 -12.28 25.58 24.81
N ARG A 254 -11.20 24.83 25.08
CA ARG A 254 -10.32 25.10 26.23
C ARG A 254 -9.67 26.48 26.10
N TYR A 255 -9.03 26.79 24.97
CA TYR A 255 -8.44 28.12 24.76
C TYR A 255 -9.47 29.25 24.87
N GLU A 256 -10.68 29.06 24.33
CA GLU A 256 -11.77 30.03 24.49
C GLU A 256 -12.19 30.20 25.95
N SER A 257 -12.17 29.13 26.76
CA SER A 257 -12.47 29.21 28.18
C SER A 257 -11.37 29.90 28.96
N ASP A 258 -10.11 29.55 28.72
CA ASP A 258 -8.96 30.16 29.38
C ASP A 258 -8.89 31.65 29.06
N LEU A 259 -9.17 32.05 27.80
CA LEU A 259 -9.29 33.45 27.41
C LEU A 259 -10.40 34.19 28.17
N ARG A 260 -11.53 33.53 28.47
CA ARG A 260 -12.59 34.14 29.27
C ARG A 260 -12.15 34.36 30.71
N GLU A 261 -11.45 33.40 31.31
CA GLU A 261 -10.96 33.54 32.69
C GLU A 261 -9.85 34.60 32.79
N VAL A 262 -8.87 34.59 31.88
CA VAL A 262 -7.82 35.62 31.82
C VAL A 262 -8.40 37.02 31.65
N ARG A 263 -9.46 37.18 30.84
CA ARG A 263 -10.17 38.46 30.70
C ARG A 263 -10.82 38.92 31.99
N LYS A 264 -11.44 38.01 32.77
CA LYS A 264 -12.03 38.34 34.08
C LYS A 264 -10.96 38.76 35.10
N GLU A 265 -9.85 38.02 35.16
CA GLU A 265 -8.73 38.35 36.05
C GLU A 265 -8.11 39.70 35.69
N MET A 266 -8.01 40.00 34.40
CA MET A 266 -7.51 41.28 33.90
C MET A 266 -8.43 42.44 34.33
N ASP A 267 -9.76 42.27 34.30
CA ASP A 267 -10.72 43.27 34.80
C ASP A 267 -10.55 43.53 36.30
N ILE A 268 -10.25 42.50 37.09
CA ILE A 268 -9.97 42.62 38.53
C ILE A 268 -8.67 43.39 38.75
N ALA A 269 -7.58 43.02 38.05
CA ALA A 269 -6.30 43.71 38.14
C ALA A 269 -6.39 45.20 37.78
N ILE A 270 -7.23 45.55 36.79
CA ILE A 270 -7.52 46.95 36.42
C ILE A 270 -8.22 47.69 37.56
N ARG A 271 -9.19 47.07 38.24
CA ARG A 271 -9.90 47.68 39.38
C ARG A 271 -9.00 47.85 40.59
N GLU A 272 -8.09 46.92 40.82
CA GLU A 272 -7.12 46.94 41.93
C GLU A 272 -5.88 47.80 41.63
N ASN A 273 -5.78 48.33 40.41
CA ASN A 273 -4.67 49.13 39.92
C ASN A 273 -3.31 48.39 39.95
N ASP A 274 -3.35 47.06 39.83
CA ASP A 274 -2.17 46.19 39.76
C ASP A 274 -1.65 46.14 38.31
N GLN A 275 -0.74 47.06 37.99
CA GLN A 275 -0.13 47.14 36.66
C GLN A 275 0.72 45.92 36.32
N ARG A 276 1.32 45.26 37.32
CA ARG A 276 2.19 44.11 37.07
C ARG A 276 1.37 42.89 36.65
N ASN A 277 0.34 42.56 37.43
CA ASN A 277 -0.55 41.46 37.13
C ASN A 277 -1.27 41.69 35.78
N LYS A 278 -1.69 42.93 35.50
CA LYS A 278 -2.26 43.30 34.20
C LYS A 278 -1.32 43.00 33.03
N SER A 279 -0.04 43.35 33.13
CA SER A 279 0.94 43.07 32.07
C SER A 279 1.17 41.57 31.87
N GLU A 280 1.32 40.81 32.96
CA GLU A 280 1.49 39.34 32.90
C GLU A 280 0.26 38.66 32.26
N LEU A 281 -0.96 39.10 32.61
CA LEU A 281 -2.21 38.59 32.03
C LEU A 281 -2.39 38.98 30.56
N ASP A 282 -1.93 40.15 30.13
CA ASP A 282 -2.00 40.58 28.72
C ASP A 282 -1.08 39.74 27.83
N GLU A 283 0.11 39.36 28.31
CA GLU A 283 1.01 38.43 27.62
C GLU A 283 0.38 37.04 27.47
N ILE A 284 -0.23 36.52 28.54
CA ILE A 284 -0.95 35.23 28.51
C ILE A 284 -2.13 35.30 27.54
N ARG A 285 -2.92 36.39 27.58
CA ARG A 285 -4.05 36.60 26.67
C ARG A 285 -3.59 36.60 25.21
N GLN A 286 -2.54 37.36 24.89
CA GLN A 286 -2.01 37.44 23.53
C GLN A 286 -1.51 36.08 23.04
N LYS A 287 -0.84 35.32 23.91
CA LYS A 287 -0.38 33.96 23.60
C LYS A 287 -1.56 33.03 23.30
N LEU A 288 -2.60 33.03 24.14
CA LEU A 288 -3.80 32.21 23.95
C LEU A 288 -4.60 32.62 22.71
N ASP A 289 -4.76 33.93 22.44
CA ASP A 289 -5.43 34.43 21.23
C ASP A 289 -4.70 33.96 19.97
N ASN A 290 -3.35 34.02 19.95
CA ASN A 290 -2.55 33.51 18.84
C ASN A 290 -2.72 31.99 18.68
N GLN A 291 -2.64 31.21 19.77
CA GLN A 291 -2.82 29.76 19.72
C GLN A 291 -4.22 29.36 19.23
N LEU A 292 -5.27 30.09 19.65
CA LEU A 292 -6.64 29.86 19.18
C LEU A 292 -6.79 30.21 17.69
N ALA A 293 -6.21 31.33 17.25
CA ALA A 293 -6.23 31.74 15.85
C ALA A 293 -5.51 30.72 14.97
N ASP A 294 -4.34 30.24 15.38
CA ASP A 294 -3.57 29.22 14.69
C ASP A 294 -4.32 27.89 14.65
N ALA A 295 -4.90 27.44 15.76
CA ALA A 295 -5.70 26.21 15.81
C ALA A 295 -6.91 26.28 14.85
N LYS A 296 -7.63 27.42 14.81
CA LYS A 296 -8.77 27.63 13.90
C LYS A 296 -8.33 27.68 12.44
N ARG A 297 -7.23 28.38 12.12
CA ARG A 297 -6.66 28.44 10.77
C ARG A 297 -6.21 27.07 10.29
N ASN A 298 -5.47 26.33 11.11
CA ASN A 298 -4.97 25.02 10.77
C ASN A 298 -6.12 24.07 10.45
N GLN A 299 -7.12 23.98 11.34
CA GLN A 299 -8.30 23.13 11.11
C GLN A 299 -9.08 23.51 9.85
N ALA A 300 -9.34 24.80 9.62
CA ALA A 300 -10.08 25.27 8.44
C ALA A 300 -9.31 24.99 7.13
N SER A 301 -8.01 25.29 7.12
CA SER A 301 -7.15 25.06 5.94
C SER A 301 -7.01 23.57 5.60
N LEU A 302 -7.04 22.69 6.59
CA LEU A 302 -6.98 21.25 6.39
C LEU A 302 -8.28 20.72 5.81
N ARG A 303 -9.42 21.11 6.39
CA ARG A 303 -10.74 20.74 5.87
C ARG A 303 -10.92 21.15 4.42
N GLU A 304 -10.49 22.36 4.06
CA GLU A 304 -10.59 22.83 2.68
C GLU A 304 -9.65 22.05 1.75
N ARG A 305 -8.38 21.85 2.15
CA ARG A 305 -7.41 21.07 1.37
C ARG A 305 -7.89 19.64 1.11
N GLU A 306 -8.40 18.96 2.13
CA GLU A 306 -8.91 17.58 2.00
C GLU A 306 -10.20 17.52 1.17
N ARG A 307 -11.07 18.54 1.23
CA ARG A 307 -12.24 18.63 0.35
C ARG A 307 -11.89 18.84 -1.11
N VAL A 308 -10.90 19.68 -1.39
CA VAL A 308 -10.39 19.86 -2.76
C VAL A 308 -9.74 18.56 -3.24
N ALA A 309 -8.84 17.99 -2.45
CA ALA A 309 -8.14 16.75 -2.79
C ALA A 309 -9.08 15.56 -3.02
N SER A 310 -10.13 15.40 -2.20
CA SER A 310 -11.14 14.35 -2.39
C SER A 310 -11.94 14.52 -3.68
N ARG A 311 -12.34 15.75 -4.03
CA ARG A 311 -13.01 16.04 -5.31
C ARG A 311 -12.12 15.74 -6.51
N ASP A 312 -10.85 16.15 -6.44
CA ASP A 312 -9.88 15.89 -7.50
C ASP A 312 -9.63 14.39 -7.65
N ARG A 313 -9.51 13.65 -6.54
CA ARG A 313 -9.37 12.20 -6.53
C ARG A 313 -10.58 11.50 -7.14
N GLN A 314 -11.80 11.88 -6.78
CA GLN A 314 -13.03 11.33 -7.36
C GLN A 314 -13.14 11.60 -8.86
N ARG A 315 -12.75 12.81 -9.29
CA ARG A 315 -12.72 13.15 -10.71
C ARG A 315 -11.70 12.30 -11.47
N MET A 316 -10.52 12.12 -10.91
CA MET A 316 -9.45 11.31 -11.53
C MET A 316 -9.82 9.83 -11.58
N GLN A 317 -10.38 9.27 -10.50
CA GLN A 317 -10.91 7.90 -10.49
C GLN A 317 -12.01 7.70 -11.54
N SER A 318 -12.94 8.65 -11.67
CA SER A 318 -13.99 8.59 -12.71
C SER A 318 -13.40 8.60 -14.12
N GLN A 319 -12.35 9.38 -14.35
CA GLN A 319 -11.64 9.39 -15.64
C GLN A 319 -10.91 8.07 -15.90
N ILE A 320 -10.20 7.54 -14.90
CA ILE A 320 -9.51 6.24 -15.00
C ILE A 320 -10.52 5.14 -15.31
N GLN A 321 -11.66 5.10 -14.61
CA GLN A 321 -12.70 4.10 -14.85
C GLN A 321 -13.29 4.19 -16.26
N MET A 322 -13.54 5.42 -16.76
CA MET A 322 -13.97 5.61 -18.16
C MET A 322 -12.92 5.13 -19.16
N LEU A 323 -11.64 5.41 -18.88
CA LEU A 323 -10.53 4.98 -19.72
C LEU A 323 -10.41 3.45 -19.73
N GLN A 324 -10.47 2.81 -18.57
CA GLN A 324 -10.46 1.35 -18.42
C GLN A 324 -11.62 0.69 -19.19
N MET A 325 -12.85 1.22 -19.06
CA MET A 325 -13.99 0.74 -19.82
C MET A 325 -13.77 0.84 -21.34
N ALA A 326 -13.13 1.92 -21.81
CA ALA A 326 -12.80 2.07 -23.22
C ALA A 326 -11.74 1.05 -23.67
N PHE A 327 -10.68 0.86 -22.88
CA PHE A 327 -9.64 -0.14 -23.11
C PHE A 327 -10.17 -1.57 -23.12
N ASP A 328 -11.02 -1.95 -22.15
CA ASP A 328 -11.61 -3.28 -22.08
C ASP A 328 -12.48 -3.59 -23.29
N LYS A 329 -13.25 -2.59 -23.74
CA LYS A 329 -14.06 -2.72 -24.95
C LYS A 329 -13.19 -2.93 -26.19
N GLU A 330 -12.11 -2.16 -26.33
CA GLU A 330 -11.18 -2.30 -27.45
C GLU A 330 -10.46 -3.66 -27.42
N LYS A 331 -10.03 -4.10 -26.23
CA LYS A 331 -9.44 -5.43 -26.02
C LYS A 331 -10.39 -6.55 -26.41
N GLU A 332 -11.68 -6.43 -26.07
CA GLU A 332 -12.68 -7.42 -26.44
C GLU A 332 -12.95 -7.43 -27.96
N GLU A 333 -12.96 -6.27 -28.61
CA GLU A 333 -13.04 -6.17 -30.07
C GLU A 333 -11.82 -6.78 -30.76
N LEU A 334 -10.61 -6.53 -30.25
CA LEU A 334 -9.38 -7.13 -30.75
C LEU A 334 -9.39 -8.65 -30.60
N LYS A 335 -9.82 -9.14 -29.43
CA LYS A 335 -9.93 -10.57 -29.15
C LYS A 335 -10.88 -11.26 -30.11
N LYS A 336 -12.06 -10.68 -30.37
CA LYS A 336 -13.01 -11.19 -31.37
C LYS A 336 -12.41 -11.27 -32.78
N LYS A 337 -11.65 -10.24 -33.19
CA LYS A 337 -10.94 -10.23 -34.49
C LYS A 337 -9.87 -11.32 -34.55
N PHE A 338 -9.10 -11.47 -33.47
CA PHE A 338 -8.05 -12.48 -33.36
C PHE A 338 -8.63 -13.90 -33.44
N ASP A 339 -9.67 -14.18 -32.66
CA ASP A 339 -10.34 -15.50 -32.65
C ASP A 339 -10.90 -15.84 -34.05
N HIS A 340 -11.53 -14.87 -34.72
CA HIS A 340 -12.04 -15.05 -36.08
C HIS A 340 -10.93 -15.35 -37.11
N GLU A 341 -9.82 -14.60 -37.08
CA GLU A 341 -8.69 -14.83 -37.99
C GLU A 341 -8.03 -16.20 -37.71
N ASN A 342 -7.94 -16.60 -36.44
CA ASN A 342 -7.37 -17.87 -36.03
C ASN A 342 -8.23 -19.07 -36.49
N GLU A 343 -9.56 -18.99 -36.37
CA GLU A 343 -10.49 -19.98 -36.93
C GLU A 343 -10.34 -20.13 -38.45
N ARG A 344 -10.20 -18.99 -39.15
CA ARG A 344 -10.00 -18.96 -40.60
C ARG A 344 -8.68 -19.61 -41.00
N LEU A 345 -7.59 -19.31 -40.31
CA LEU A 345 -6.28 -19.92 -40.56
C LEU A 345 -6.29 -21.43 -40.26
N THR A 346 -6.93 -21.84 -39.15
CA THR A 346 -7.07 -23.24 -38.78
C THR A 346 -7.86 -24.03 -39.83
N SER A 347 -8.90 -23.43 -40.40
CA SER A 347 -9.69 -24.03 -41.47
C SER A 347 -8.88 -24.21 -42.75
N LYS A 348 -8.14 -23.17 -43.17
CA LYS A 348 -7.23 -23.26 -44.32
C LYS A 348 -6.13 -24.29 -44.14
N LEU A 349 -5.60 -24.44 -42.92
CA LEU A 349 -4.60 -25.45 -42.60
C LEU A 349 -5.16 -26.87 -42.77
N LYS A 350 -6.39 -27.12 -42.29
CA LYS A 350 -7.08 -28.41 -42.49
C LYS A 350 -7.34 -28.71 -43.96
N GLU A 351 -7.78 -27.71 -44.74
CA GLU A 351 -7.99 -27.86 -46.18
C GLU A 351 -6.67 -28.18 -46.92
N ALA A 352 -5.59 -27.49 -46.57
CA ALA A 352 -4.26 -27.75 -47.15
C ALA A 352 -3.74 -29.15 -46.78
N GLN A 353 -3.95 -29.59 -45.53
CA GLN A 353 -3.59 -30.95 -45.10
C GLN A 353 -4.39 -32.01 -45.85
N ALA A 354 -5.70 -31.84 -45.99
CA ALA A 354 -6.55 -32.76 -46.75
C ALA A 354 -6.16 -32.83 -48.23
N ALA A 355 -5.88 -31.67 -48.85
CA ALA A 355 -5.40 -31.63 -50.23
C ALA A 355 -4.04 -32.31 -50.40
N SER A 356 -3.12 -32.14 -49.45
CA SER A 356 -1.81 -32.81 -49.44
C SER A 356 -1.95 -34.33 -49.30
N GLU A 357 -2.79 -34.82 -48.39
CA GLU A 357 -3.06 -36.26 -48.23
C GLU A 357 -3.69 -36.85 -49.50
N GLN A 358 -4.64 -36.14 -50.10
CA GLN A 358 -5.32 -36.59 -51.31
C GLN A 358 -4.39 -36.64 -52.52
N ALA A 359 -3.47 -35.67 -52.64
CA ALA A 359 -2.42 -35.67 -53.67
C ALA A 359 -1.45 -36.84 -53.50
N GLN A 360 -0.96 -37.10 -52.28
CA GLN A 360 -0.08 -38.24 -51.98
C GLN A 360 -0.77 -39.58 -52.27
N ASN A 361 -2.05 -39.71 -51.93
CA ASN A 361 -2.81 -40.93 -52.17
C ASN A 361 -3.04 -41.14 -53.67
N SER A 362 -3.33 -40.07 -54.43
CA SER A 362 -3.45 -40.11 -55.89
C SER A 362 -2.14 -40.54 -56.58
N GLU A 363 -1.00 -39.97 -56.17
CA GLU A 363 0.33 -40.35 -56.69
C GLU A 363 0.66 -41.81 -56.39
N PHE A 364 0.32 -42.27 -55.19
CA PHE A 364 0.50 -43.66 -54.78
C PHE A 364 -0.30 -44.62 -55.68
N TRP A 365 -1.60 -44.36 -55.89
CA TRP A 365 -2.43 -45.21 -56.75
C TRP A 365 -1.98 -45.17 -58.21
N SER A 366 -1.57 -44.01 -58.73
CA SER A 366 -1.02 -43.88 -60.09
C SER A 366 0.19 -44.79 -60.29
N ASN A 367 1.16 -44.76 -59.36
CA ASN A 367 2.35 -45.62 -59.41
C ASN A 367 1.99 -47.11 -59.31
N VAL A 368 1.01 -47.47 -58.48
CA VAL A 368 0.54 -48.86 -58.38
C VAL A 368 -0.12 -49.32 -59.70
N THR A 369 -0.93 -48.47 -60.35
CA THR A 369 -1.51 -48.78 -61.67
C THR A 369 -0.46 -48.93 -62.76
N ASP A 370 0.59 -48.10 -62.77
CA ASP A 370 1.66 -48.22 -63.76
C ASP A 370 2.49 -49.49 -63.57
N ILE A 371 2.78 -49.87 -62.32
CA ILE A 371 3.48 -51.12 -62.00
C ILE A 371 2.62 -52.33 -62.41
N THR A 372 1.34 -52.33 -62.05
CA THR A 372 0.43 -53.45 -62.36
C THR A 372 0.17 -53.59 -63.86
N ASN A 373 0.05 -52.49 -64.60
CA ASN A 373 -0.05 -52.51 -66.06
C ASN A 373 1.23 -53.02 -66.73
N ASN A 374 2.42 -52.65 -66.23
CA ASN A 374 3.68 -53.20 -66.73
C ASN A 374 3.81 -54.70 -66.44
N PHE A 375 3.40 -55.16 -65.26
CA PHE A 375 3.39 -56.58 -64.90
C PHE A 375 2.40 -57.38 -65.76
N LEU A 376 1.18 -56.87 -65.97
CA LEU A 376 0.16 -57.52 -66.80
C LEU A 376 0.57 -57.57 -68.27
N ASN A 377 1.16 -56.49 -68.81
CA ASN A 377 1.71 -56.49 -70.16
C ASN A 377 2.87 -57.48 -70.30
N GLY A 378 3.77 -57.57 -69.32
CA GLY A 378 4.83 -58.59 -69.28
C GLY A 378 4.29 -60.02 -69.24
N PHE A 379 3.21 -60.25 -68.48
CA PHE A 379 2.56 -61.55 -68.37
C PHE A 379 1.84 -61.96 -69.67
N PHE A 380 1.19 -61.03 -70.36
CA PHE A 380 0.59 -61.27 -71.68
C PHE A 380 1.63 -61.54 -72.78
N VAL A 381 2.79 -60.88 -72.72
CA VAL A 381 3.92 -61.16 -73.63
C VAL A 381 4.49 -62.57 -73.38
N LEU A 382 4.58 -63.02 -72.13
CA LEU A 382 4.99 -64.38 -71.76
C LEU A 382 3.96 -65.46 -72.17
N LEU A 383 2.66 -65.21 -71.98
CA LEU A 383 1.59 -66.12 -72.40
C LEU A 383 1.49 -66.26 -73.92
N SER A 384 1.66 -65.16 -74.65
CA SER A 384 1.68 -65.18 -76.13
C SER A 384 2.93 -65.85 -76.70
N ALA A 385 4.05 -65.85 -75.96
CA ALA A 385 5.23 -66.65 -76.30
C ALA A 385 5.06 -68.15 -76.00
N TYR A 386 4.30 -68.51 -74.96
CA TYR A 386 4.02 -69.91 -74.60
C TYR A 386 2.97 -70.57 -75.52
N ALA A 387 2.02 -69.80 -76.05
CA ALA A 387 1.00 -70.28 -76.99
C ALA A 387 1.48 -70.44 -78.45
N ARG A 388 2.77 -70.15 -78.76
CA ARG A 388 3.38 -70.30 -80.09
C ARG A 388 4.41 -71.45 -80.20
N LYS A 389 4.50 -72.31 -79.19
CA LYS A 389 5.17 -73.62 -79.27
C LYS A 389 4.12 -74.71 -79.32
#